data_AF-A0A7Y1YU09-F1
#
_entry.id   AF-A0A7Y1YU09-F1
#
_cell.length_a   1.000
_cell.length_b   1.000
_cell.length_c   1.000
_cell.angle_alpha   90.00
_cell.angle_beta   90.00
_cell.angle_gamma   90.00
#
_symmetry.space_group_name_H-M   'P 1'
#
loop_
_entity.id
_entity.type
_entity.pdbx_description
1 polymer ?
#
loop_
_entity_poly.entity_id
_entity_poly.type
_entity_poly.pdbx_seq_one_letter_code
_entity_poly.pdbx_strand_id
1 'polypeptide(L)' 'YACGGGFPRNFFITPDDQFVLVANQHSNNLVQYKIDANSGALTKLKEFSDIPGALCIKMR' A
#
# COMPACT_ATOMS: atom_id res chain seq x y z
N TYR A 1 2.29 0.04 12.26
CA TYR A 1 2.25 1.00 11.14
C TYR A 1 0.82 1.29 10.76
N ALA A 2 0.48 2.53 10.40
CA ALA A 2 -0.84 2.87 9.87
C ALA A 2 -0.91 2.49 8.38
N CYS A 3 -2.02 1.90 7.91
CA CYS A 3 -2.24 1.55 6.50
C CYS A 3 -2.63 2.74 5.61
N GLY A 4 -2.76 3.94 6.20
CA GLY A 4 -3.03 5.18 5.47
C GLY A 4 -4.45 5.28 4.92
N GLY A 5 -5.37 4.47 5.42
CA GLY A 5 -6.80 4.46 5.08
C GLY A 5 -7.57 3.50 6.00
N GLY A 6 -8.74 3.04 5.56
CA GLY A 6 -9.61 2.13 6.29
C GLY A 6 -9.87 0.83 5.54
N PHE A 7 -9.87 -0.28 6.29
CA PHE A 7 -10.14 -1.63 5.78
C PHE A 7 -9.17 -2.05 4.65
N PRO A 8 -7.88 -2.26 4.97
CA PRO A 8 -6.87 -2.68 4.00
C PRO A 8 -7.18 -4.10 3.53
N ARG A 9 -7.81 -4.25 2.37
CA ARG A 9 -8.29 -5.55 1.89
C ARG A 9 -7.20 -6.35 1.20
N ASN A 10 -6.22 -5.67 0.62
CA ASN A 10 -5.11 -6.29 -0.06
C ASN A 10 -3.85 -5.43 0.04
N PHE A 11 -2.70 -6.10 0.02
CA PHE A 11 -1.40 -5.47 -0.09
C PHE A 11 -0.53 -6.24 -1.07
N PHE A 12 0.48 -5.57 -1.60
CA PHE A 12 1.44 -6.16 -2.52
C PHE A 12 2.83 -5.60 -2.22
N ILE A 13 3.81 -6.49 -2.04
CA ILE A 13 5.23 -6.13 -1.92
C ILE A 13 5.85 -6.27 -3.31
N THR A 14 6.61 -5.27 -3.74
CA THR A 14 7.28 -5.33 -5.04
C THR A 14 8.37 -6.41 -5.04
N PRO A 15 8.63 -7.10 -6.17
CA PRO A 15 9.61 -8.19 -6.20
C PRO A 15 11.05 -7.81 -5.85
N ASP A 16 11.35 -6.51 -5.86
CA ASP A 16 12.63 -5.94 -5.45
C ASP A 16 12.69 -5.56 -3.96
N ASP A 17 11.65 -5.88 -3.19
CA ASP A 17 11.49 -5.60 -1.76
C ASP A 17 11.63 -4.11 -1.38
N GLN A 18 11.50 -3.20 -2.35
CA GLN A 18 11.66 -1.77 -2.11
C GLN A 18 10.37 -1.09 -1.63
N PHE A 19 9.21 -1.64 -2.00
CA PHE A 19 7.92 -1.00 -1.75
C PHE A 19 6.85 -1.99 -1.32
N VAL A 20 5.90 -1.48 -0.52
CA VAL A 20 4.62 -2.13 -0.29
C VAL A 20 3.48 -1.19 -0.67
N LEU A 21 2.53 -1.70 -1.42
CA LEU A 21 1.29 -1.05 -1.80
C LEU A 21 0.16 -1.60 -0.93
N VAL A 22 -0.68 -0.73 -0.37
CA VAL A 22 -1.80 -1.11 0.49
C VAL A 22 -3.09 -0.52 -0.07
N ALA A 23 -4.04 -1.38 -0.43
CA ALA A 23 -5.34 -1.02 -0.98
C ALA A 23 -6.37 -0.98 0.16
N ASN A 24 -6.87 0.22 0.48
CA ASN A 24 -7.86 0.43 1.53
C ASN A 24 -9.26 0.56 0.92
N GLN A 25 -10.10 -0.44 1.15
CA GLN A 25 -11.42 -0.51 0.53
C GLN A 25 -12.35 0.60 1.02
N HIS A 26 -12.39 0.87 2.33
CA HIS A 26 -13.36 1.83 2.89
C HIS A 26 -12.96 3.27 2.65
N SER A 27 -11.66 3.52 2.44
CA SER A 27 -11.14 4.86 2.13
C SER A 27 -10.99 5.13 0.63
N ASN A 28 -11.29 4.14 -0.22
CA ASN A 28 -11.12 4.25 -1.68
C ASN A 28 -9.74 4.79 -2.08
N ASN A 29 -8.67 4.35 -1.39
CA ASN A 29 -7.32 4.80 -1.66
C ASN A 29 -6.31 3.64 -1.71
N LEU A 30 -5.20 3.88 -2.40
CA LEU A 30 -4.02 3.04 -2.44
C LEU A 30 -2.85 3.82 -1.85
N VAL A 31 -2.11 3.22 -0.93
CA VAL A 31 -0.98 3.88 -0.28
C VAL A 31 0.31 3.11 -0.57
N GLN A 32 1.32 3.81 -1.06
CA GLN A 32 2.67 3.29 -1.28
C GLN A 32 3.56 3.62 -0.09
N TYR A 33 4.24 2.61 0.43
CA TYR A 33 5.29 2.75 1.43
C TYR A 33 6.62 2.28 0.86
N LYS A 34 7.70 2.95 1.23
CA LYS A 34 9.08 2.47 1.06
C LYS A 34 9.42 1.52 2.20
N ILE A 35 10.08 0.42 1.89
CA ILE A 35 10.64 -0.52 2.87
C ILE A 35 12.11 -0.15 3.08
N ASP A 36 12.50 0.05 4.33
CA ASP A 36 13.92 0.12 4.69
C ASP A 36 14.54 -1.29 4.66
N ALA A 37 15.59 -1.48 3.86
CA ALA A 37 16.16 -2.80 3.60
C ALA A 37 16.82 -3.44 4.84
N ASN A 38 17.23 -2.65 5.83
CA ASN A 38 17.92 -3.15 7.02
C ASN A 38 16.94 -3.49 8.15
N SER A 39 15.94 -2.63 8.36
CA SER A 39 15.02 -2.70 9.50
C SER A 39 13.61 -3.18 9.13
N GLY A 40 13.26 -3.19 7.85
CA GLY A 40 11.89 -3.45 7.38
C GLY A 40 10.91 -2.30 7.70
N ALA A 41 11.41 -1.16 8.17
CA ALA A 41 10.56 -0.03 8.52
C ALA A 41 9.85 0.55 7.29
N LEU A 42 8.58 0.93 7.47
CA LEU A 42 7.74 1.45 6.39
C LEU A 42 7.64 2.98 6.46
N THR A 43 8.00 3.65 5.38
CA THR A 43 7.84 5.11 5.24
C THR A 43 6.77 5.40 4.18
N LYS A 44 5.69 6.10 4.54
CA LYS A 44 4.64 6.49 3.59
C LYS A 44 5.25 7.42 2.54
N LEU A 45 5.11 7.07 1.26
CA LEU A 45 5.61 7.87 0.14
C LEU A 45 4.49 8.61 -0.56
N LYS A 46 3.48 7.87 -1.02
CA LYS A 46 2.42 8.41 -1.87
C LYS A 46 1.08 7.79 -1.55
N GLU A 47 0.04 8.58 -1.73
CA GLU A 47 -1.34 8.16 -1.67
C GLU A 47 -2.00 8.44 -3.02
N PHE A 48 -2.76 7.47 -3.49
CA PHE A 48 -3.61 7.58 -4.66
C PHE A 48 -5.05 7.47 -4.19
N SER A 49 -5.78 8.57 -4.26
CA SER A 49 -7.18 8.67 -3.85
C SER A 49 -8.12 8.37 -5.03
N ASP A 50 -9.41 8.29 -4.75
CA ASP A 50 -10.46 8.06 -5.76
C ASP A 50 -10.27 6.76 -6.55
N ILE A 51 -9.92 5.69 -5.83
CA ILE A 51 -9.89 4.31 -6.31
C ILE A 51 -11.07 3.58 -5.66
N PRO A 52 -12.27 3.61 -6.26
CA PRO A 52 -13.47 3.05 -5.64
C PRO A 52 -13.31 1.55 -5.42
N GLY A 53 -13.47 1.11 -4.17
CA GLY A 53 -13.27 -0.28 -3.82
C GLY A 53 -11.87 -0.76 -4.20
N ALA A 54 -10.83 -0.18 -3.62
CA ALA A 54 -9.48 -0.71 -3.75
C ALA A 54 -9.42 -2.12 -3.10
N LEU A 55 -9.68 -3.17 -3.90
CA LEU A 55 -9.83 -4.55 -3.41
C LEU A 55 -8.63 -5.45 -3.69
N CYS A 56 -8.02 -5.33 -4.88
CA CYS A 56 -6.96 -6.24 -5.34
C CYS A 56 -5.90 -5.46 -6.10
N ILE A 57 -4.64 -5.71 -5.74
CA ILE A 57 -3.46 -5.19 -6.42
C ILE A 57 -2.87 -6.35 -7.21
N LYS A 58 -2.71 -6.16 -8.51
CA LYS A 58 -2.03 -7.12 -9.39
C LYS A 58 -1.04 -6.38 -10.28
N MET A 59 0.22 -6.74 -10.16
CA MET A 59 1.25 -6.32 -11.10
C MET A 59 1.22 -7.26 -12.32
N ARG A 60 1.43 -6.69 -13.51
CA ARG A 60 1.61 -7.44 -14.75
C ARG A 60 3.09 -7.70 -14.98
#